data_AF-A0A7W1E8X0-F1
#
_entry.id   AF-A0A7W1E8X0-F1
#
_cell.length_a   1.000
_cell.length_b   1.000
_cell.length_c   1.000
_cell.angle_alpha   90.00
_cell.angle_beta   90.00
_cell.angle_gamma   90.00
#
_symmetry.space_group_name_H-M   'P 1'
#
loop_
_entity.id
_entity.type
_entity.pdbx_description
1 polymer ?
#
loop_
_entity_poly.entity_id
_entity_poly.type
_entity_poly.pdbx_seq_one_letter_code
_entity_poly.pdbx_strand_id
1 'polypeptide(L)'
;GVVGLQRSAVPADAYRSLFFFNFVDATSSVMVRATVLLSVGGFLGDVFGPTMQGCEDRDLWIRIARSYRLVGIPEPLVRYRLPGGREQLSRNVQQMERSEMKMLDLALADAPPEIAAMEPAIRSQTLKRIAMEYFGAADYEGFRRLVDKLAPLGGIDAGLRARVWLSYAPATVRLARAIRGISRPGNFR
;
A
#
# COMPACT_ATOMS: atom_id res chain seq x y z
N GLY A 1 20.19 -12.66 -5.85
CA GLY A 1 18.91 -12.17 -5.30
C GLY A 1 19.19 -10.93 -4.48
N VAL A 2 18.45 -9.85 -4.68
CA VAL A 2 18.63 -8.62 -3.90
C VAL A 2 18.07 -8.87 -2.50
N VAL A 3 18.93 -8.73 -1.49
CA VAL A 3 18.52 -8.74 -0.08
C VAL A 3 18.28 -7.28 0.31
N GLY A 4 17.03 -6.94 0.57
CA GLY A 4 16.68 -5.63 1.13
C GLY A 4 17.02 -5.60 2.62
N LEU A 5 17.56 -4.48 3.09
CA LEU A 5 17.77 -4.22 4.51
C LEU A 5 16.68 -3.25 4.97
N GLN A 6 15.70 -3.73 5.74
CA GLN A 6 14.59 -2.88 6.17
C GLN A 6 15.00 -2.06 7.41
N ARG A 7 15.08 -0.75 7.26
CA ARG A 7 15.24 0.22 8.37
C ARG A 7 13.96 1.01 8.47
N SER A 8 13.11 0.69 9.44
CA SER A 8 11.89 1.46 9.71
C SER A 8 11.94 1.94 11.14
N ALA A 9 12.14 3.25 11.32
CA ALA A 9 11.89 3.89 12.60
C ALA A 9 10.37 3.98 12.77
N VAL A 10 9.85 3.50 13.90
CA VAL A 10 8.41 3.61 14.20
C VAL A 10 8.06 5.09 14.31
N PRO A 11 7.09 5.60 13.52
CA PRO A 11 6.63 6.99 13.62
C PRO A 11 6.14 7.33 15.02
N ALA A 12 6.27 8.60 15.42
CA ALA A 12 5.82 9.08 16.72
C ALA A 12 4.32 8.80 16.95
N ASP A 13 3.50 9.04 15.92
CA ASP A 13 2.08 8.67 15.89
C ASP A 13 1.89 7.44 14.98
N ALA A 14 2.25 6.28 15.52
CA ALA A 14 2.19 5.00 14.82
C ALA A 14 0.77 4.66 14.37
N TYR A 15 -0.23 4.86 15.24
CA TYR A 15 -1.62 4.53 14.95
C TYR A 15 -2.14 5.31 13.74
N ARG A 16 -2.00 6.64 13.75
CA ARG A 16 -2.39 7.49 12.61
C ARG A 16 -1.61 7.13 11.35
N SER A 17 -0.31 6.90 11.46
CA SER A 17 0.55 6.64 10.30
C SER A 17 0.13 5.40 9.52
N LEU A 18 -0.36 4.36 10.23
CA LEU A 18 -0.83 3.12 9.60
C LEU A 18 -2.05 3.32 8.69
N PHE A 19 -2.86 4.36 8.86
CA PHE A 19 -3.95 4.69 7.92
C PHE A 19 -3.44 5.24 6.59
N PHE A 20 -2.22 5.76 6.53
CA PHE A 20 -1.63 6.33 5.32
C PHE A 20 -0.66 5.38 4.61
N PHE A 21 0.11 4.59 5.36
CA PHE A 21 1.04 3.61 4.79
C PHE A 21 1.43 2.54 5.82
N ASN A 22 1.72 1.32 5.33
CA ASN A 22 2.22 0.23 6.17
C ASN A 22 3.74 0.36 6.35
N PHE A 23 4.20 0.99 7.43
CA PHE A 23 5.64 1.13 7.72
C PHE A 23 6.28 -0.12 8.32
N VAL A 24 5.48 -1.13 8.68
CA VAL A 24 5.94 -2.39 9.25
C VAL A 24 6.37 -3.34 8.12
N ASP A 25 5.68 -3.32 6.98
CA ASP A 25 5.99 -3.93 5.65
C ASP A 25 6.19 -5.47 5.62
N ALA A 26 6.93 -6.04 6.58
CA ALA A 26 7.19 -7.46 6.70
C ALA A 26 6.76 -7.99 8.06
N THR A 27 5.69 -8.80 8.08
CA THR A 27 5.19 -9.46 9.30
C THR A 27 6.27 -10.27 10.03
N SER A 28 7.20 -10.87 9.29
CA SER A 28 8.33 -11.63 9.86
C SER A 28 9.33 -10.79 10.66
N SER A 29 9.21 -9.47 10.67
CA SER A 29 10.05 -8.55 11.45
C SER A 29 9.45 -8.15 12.80
N VAL A 30 8.25 -8.64 13.13
CA VAL A 30 7.50 -8.21 14.31
C VAL A 30 7.43 -9.32 15.36
N MET A 31 7.62 -8.95 16.62
CA MET A 31 7.23 -9.78 17.77
C MET A 31 6.08 -9.11 18.53
N VAL A 32 5.04 -9.89 18.83
CA VAL A 32 3.88 -9.43 19.60
C VAL A 32 3.68 -10.35 20.79
N ARG A 33 3.36 -9.79 21.96
CA ARG A 33 2.98 -10.61 23.13
C ARG A 33 1.70 -11.39 22.80
N ALA A 34 1.66 -12.68 23.13
CA ALA A 34 0.50 -13.52 22.86
C ALA A 34 -0.80 -12.92 23.44
N THR A 35 -0.73 -12.36 24.65
CA THR A 35 -1.87 -11.68 25.29
C THR A 35 -2.39 -10.48 24.50
N VAL A 36 -1.51 -9.68 23.90
CA VAL A 36 -1.88 -8.55 23.04
C VAL A 36 -2.57 -9.04 21.77
N LEU A 37 -1.99 -10.04 21.10
CA LEU A 37 -2.56 -10.61 19.88
C LEU A 37 -3.97 -11.17 20.12
N LEU A 38 -4.16 -11.90 21.23
CA LEU A 38 -5.46 -12.43 21.61
C LEU A 38 -6.47 -11.34 21.98
N SER A 39 -6.02 -10.29 22.68
CA SER A 39 -6.89 -9.18 23.08
C SER A 39 -7.51 -8.40 21.92
N VAL A 40 -6.83 -8.39 20.76
CA VAL A 40 -7.32 -7.73 19.54
C VAL A 40 -7.99 -8.69 18.55
N GLY A 41 -8.07 -9.99 18.89
CA GLY A 41 -8.73 -11.01 18.05
C GLY A 41 -7.85 -11.67 16.97
N GLY A 42 -6.54 -11.45 16.96
CA GLY A 42 -5.64 -12.07 15.96
C GLY A 42 -5.86 -11.57 14.53
N PHE A 43 -5.54 -12.40 13.54
CA PHE A 43 -5.82 -12.12 12.12
C PHE A 43 -7.28 -12.42 11.77
N LEU A 44 -7.93 -11.53 11.02
CA LEU A 44 -9.31 -11.71 10.57
C LEU A 44 -9.37 -12.58 9.30
N GLY A 45 -9.14 -13.90 9.44
CA GLY A 45 -9.05 -14.83 8.31
C GLY A 45 -10.38 -15.08 7.57
N ASP A 46 -11.51 -14.78 8.21
CA ASP A 46 -12.85 -14.79 7.62
C ASP A 46 -13.08 -13.58 6.70
N VAL A 47 -12.48 -12.44 7.02
CA VAL A 47 -12.46 -11.24 6.17
C VAL A 47 -11.41 -11.35 5.08
N PHE A 48 -10.19 -11.69 5.48
CA PHE A 48 -9.03 -11.75 4.61
C PHE A 48 -8.71 -13.20 4.23
N GLY A 49 -9.47 -13.70 3.27
CA GLY A 49 -9.32 -15.03 2.70
C GLY A 49 -8.58 -15.06 1.36
N PRO A 50 -8.68 -16.16 0.60
CA PRO A 50 -7.97 -16.34 -0.68
C PRO A 50 -8.21 -15.25 -1.73
N THR A 51 -9.32 -14.51 -1.64
CA THR A 51 -9.73 -13.48 -2.60
C THR A 51 -9.43 -12.05 -2.13
N MET A 52 -8.94 -11.90 -0.90
CA MET A 52 -8.76 -10.63 -0.19
C MET A 52 -7.46 -10.70 0.65
N GLN A 53 -6.31 -10.61 -0.01
CA GLN A 53 -4.99 -10.76 0.62
C GLN A 53 -4.14 -9.50 0.47
N GLY A 54 -3.08 -9.41 1.28
CA GLY A 54 -2.05 -8.37 1.23
C GLY A 54 -2.29 -7.19 2.19
N CYS A 55 -3.28 -7.27 3.08
CA CYS A 55 -3.64 -6.21 4.02
C CYS A 55 -3.93 -6.72 5.45
N GLU A 56 -3.79 -8.02 5.67
CA GLU A 56 -4.08 -8.71 6.93
C GLU A 56 -3.19 -8.22 8.06
N ASP A 57 -1.93 -7.97 7.71
CA ASP A 57 -0.92 -7.45 8.63
C ASP A 57 -1.22 -5.99 8.99
N ARG A 58 -1.51 -5.14 8.00
CA ARG A 58 -1.84 -3.73 8.23
C ARG A 58 -3.09 -3.56 9.09
N ASP A 59 -4.14 -4.33 8.83
CA ASP A 59 -5.33 -4.39 9.68
C ASP A 59 -4.96 -4.73 11.13
N LEU A 60 -4.16 -5.78 11.32
CA LEU A 60 -3.70 -6.19 12.65
C LEU A 60 -2.87 -5.10 13.33
N TRP A 61 -1.96 -4.44 12.61
CA TRP A 61 -1.14 -3.37 13.16
C TRP A 61 -1.98 -2.16 13.59
N ILE A 62 -3.02 -1.81 12.83
CA ILE A 62 -3.94 -0.72 13.20
C ILE A 62 -4.65 -1.06 14.52
N ARG A 63 -5.19 -2.27 14.63
CA ARG A 63 -5.89 -2.72 15.85
C ARG A 63 -4.97 -2.78 17.07
N ILE A 64 -3.73 -3.23 16.91
CA ILE A 64 -2.73 -3.22 17.99
C ILE A 64 -2.35 -1.77 18.36
N ALA A 65 -2.03 -0.94 17.37
CA ALA A 65 -1.55 0.43 17.60
C ALA A 65 -2.61 1.34 18.26
N ARG A 66 -3.90 1.00 18.16
CA ARG A 66 -4.99 1.70 18.86
C ARG A 66 -4.82 1.69 20.38
N SER A 67 -4.34 0.58 20.94
CA SER A 67 -4.30 0.35 22.39
C SER A 67 -2.89 0.12 22.94
N TYR A 68 -1.92 -0.14 22.08
CA TYR A 68 -0.56 -0.50 22.47
C TYR A 68 0.48 0.30 21.70
N ARG A 69 1.52 0.72 22.42
CA ARG A 69 2.66 1.40 21.80
C ARG A 69 3.48 0.43 20.95
N LEU A 70 3.78 0.83 19.72
CA LEU A 70 4.74 0.15 18.87
C LEU A 70 6.16 0.68 19.14
N VAL A 71 7.14 -0.24 19.21
CA VAL A 71 8.55 0.10 19.42
C VAL A 71 9.37 -0.62 18.36
N GLY A 72 10.26 0.11 17.70
CA GLY A 72 11.15 -0.42 16.67
C GLY A 72 12.56 -0.61 17.22
N ILE A 73 13.25 -1.63 16.70
CA ILE A 73 14.69 -1.81 16.91
C ILE A 73 15.38 -1.25 15.67
N PRO A 74 16.29 -0.25 15.79
CA PRO A 74 16.94 0.39 14.65
C PRO A 74 18.09 -0.47 14.07
N GLU A 75 17.92 -1.79 14.07
CA GLU A 75 18.88 -2.77 13.59
C GLU A 75 18.23 -3.67 12.54
N PRO A 76 19.00 -4.08 11.51
CA PRO A 76 18.46 -4.95 10.47
C PRO A 76 18.41 -6.41 10.92
N LEU A 77 17.27 -6.82 11.49
CA LEU A 77 17.09 -8.16 12.06
C LEU A 77 16.54 -9.20 11.07
N VAL A 78 16.03 -8.76 9.92
CA VAL A 78 15.42 -9.65 8.92
C VAL A 78 16.01 -9.40 7.54
N ARG A 79 16.28 -10.48 6.82
CA ARG A 79 16.62 -10.46 5.39
C ARG A 79 15.39 -10.86 4.59
N TYR A 80 14.81 -9.91 3.88
CA TYR A 80 13.68 -10.18 3.01
C TYR A 80 14.16 -10.49 1.59
N ARG A 81 13.65 -11.58 1.01
CA ARG A 81 13.90 -11.92 -0.40
C ARG A 81 12.96 -11.07 -1.25
N LEU A 82 13.52 -10.30 -2.18
CA LEU A 82 12.74 -9.65 -3.23
C LEU A 82 12.72 -10.57 -4.47
N PRO A 83 11.69 -11.41 -4.66
CA PRO A 83 11.60 -12.20 -5.88
C PRO A 83 11.36 -11.27 -7.06
N GLY A 84 12.23 -11.28 -8.07
CA GLY A 84 12.07 -10.48 -9.30
C GLY A 84 10.94 -10.96 -10.22
N GLY A 85 10.08 -11.88 -9.77
CA GLY A 85 9.07 -12.58 -10.58
C GLY A 85 7.63 -12.15 -10.35
N ARG A 86 6.71 -12.80 -11.08
CA ARG A 86 5.25 -12.56 -11.07
C ARG A 86 4.53 -13.07 -9.81
N GLU A 87 5.23 -13.75 -8.91
CA GLU A 87 4.67 -14.47 -7.75
C GLU A 87 4.47 -13.58 -6.50
N GLN A 88 4.59 -12.26 -6.62
CA GLN A 88 4.34 -11.35 -5.50
C GLN A 88 2.83 -11.09 -5.37
N LEU A 89 2.26 -11.39 -4.20
CA LEU A 89 0.84 -11.14 -3.88
C LEU A 89 0.44 -9.68 -4.15
N SER A 90 1.32 -8.73 -3.89
CA SER A 90 1.11 -7.29 -4.10
C SER A 90 1.05 -6.85 -5.57
N ARG A 91 1.37 -7.73 -6.53
CA ARG A 91 1.31 -7.38 -7.97
C ARG A 91 -0.09 -7.50 -8.58
N ASN A 92 -1.03 -8.16 -7.90
CA ASN A 92 -2.42 -8.17 -8.33
C ASN A 92 -3.11 -6.88 -7.87
N VAL A 93 -3.00 -5.82 -8.69
CA VAL A 93 -3.49 -4.47 -8.36
C VAL A 93 -4.98 -4.47 -8.01
N GLN A 94 -5.79 -5.27 -8.71
CA GLN A 94 -7.24 -5.38 -8.44
C GLN A 94 -7.54 -6.02 -7.08
N GLN A 95 -6.80 -7.07 -6.73
CA GLN A 95 -6.93 -7.70 -5.41
C GLN A 95 -6.47 -6.75 -4.31
N MET A 96 -5.32 -6.10 -4.48
CA MET A 96 -4.81 -5.11 -3.53
C MET A 96 -5.79 -3.95 -3.34
N GLU A 97 -6.43 -3.47 -4.41
CA GLU A 97 -7.48 -2.46 -4.28
C GLU A 97 -8.62 -2.92 -3.39
N ARG A 98 -9.18 -4.12 -3.65
CA ARG A 98 -10.28 -4.65 -2.84
C ARG A 98 -9.87 -4.83 -1.39
N SER A 99 -8.71 -5.43 -1.14
CA SER A 99 -8.18 -5.68 0.21
C SER A 99 -7.98 -4.38 0.98
N GLU A 100 -7.40 -3.36 0.35
CA GLU A 100 -7.15 -2.09 1.02
C GLU A 100 -8.43 -1.30 1.28
N MET A 101 -9.37 -1.27 0.33
CA MET A 101 -10.66 -0.62 0.56
C MET A 101 -11.40 -1.29 1.72
N LYS A 102 -11.45 -2.63 1.74
CA LYS A 102 -12.10 -3.39 2.82
C LYS A 102 -11.42 -3.16 4.17
N MET A 103 -10.09 -3.17 4.21
CA MET A 103 -9.32 -2.89 5.42
C MET A 103 -9.58 -1.47 5.93
N LEU A 104 -9.59 -0.46 5.06
CA LEU A 104 -9.91 0.92 5.45
C LEU A 104 -11.34 1.05 5.97
N ASP A 105 -12.32 0.41 5.32
CA ASP A 105 -13.71 0.45 5.78
C ASP A 105 -13.85 -0.12 7.19
N LEU A 106 -13.15 -1.23 7.49
CA LEU A 106 -13.11 -1.80 8.83
C LEU A 106 -12.40 -0.90 9.84
N ALA A 107 -11.23 -0.37 9.47
CA ALA A 107 -10.42 0.46 10.34
C ALA A 107 -11.08 1.80 10.69
N LEU A 108 -11.86 2.38 9.75
CA LEU A 108 -12.55 3.65 9.92
C LEU A 108 -13.90 3.54 10.62
N ALA A 109 -14.55 2.37 10.61
CA ALA A 109 -15.90 2.19 11.17
C ALA A 109 -16.00 2.52 12.67
N ASP A 110 -14.92 2.32 13.43
CA ASP A 110 -14.82 2.64 14.86
C ASP A 110 -13.55 3.46 15.17
N ALA A 111 -13.12 4.26 14.20
CA ALA A 111 -11.97 5.13 14.38
C ALA A 111 -12.32 6.30 15.33
N PRO A 112 -11.39 6.72 16.21
CA PRO A 112 -11.55 7.94 16.99
C PRO A 112 -11.87 9.16 16.11
N PRO A 113 -12.61 10.18 16.61
CA PRO A 113 -13.03 11.34 15.81
C PRO A 113 -11.88 12.05 15.09
N GLU A 114 -10.70 12.06 15.69
CA GLU A 114 -9.51 12.71 15.11
C GLU A 114 -9.03 11.99 13.85
N ILE A 115 -9.19 10.67 13.79
CA ILE A 115 -8.86 9.84 12.62
C ILE A 115 -10.02 9.84 11.62
N ALA A 116 -11.27 9.73 12.09
CA ALA A 116 -12.45 9.76 11.24
C ALA A 116 -12.53 11.06 10.42
N ALA A 117 -12.18 12.20 11.02
CA ALA A 117 -12.08 13.49 10.33
C ALA A 117 -11.06 13.50 9.19
N MET A 118 -10.10 12.56 9.19
CA MET A 118 -9.07 12.42 8.14
C MET A 118 -9.47 11.46 7.02
N GLU A 119 -10.64 10.83 7.07
CA GLU A 119 -11.08 9.84 6.08
C GLU A 119 -10.90 10.32 4.62
N PRO A 120 -11.30 11.55 4.23
CA PRO A 120 -11.08 12.03 2.87
C PRO A 120 -9.60 12.02 2.46
N ALA A 121 -8.70 12.42 3.36
CA ALA A 121 -7.26 12.43 3.11
C ALA A 121 -6.68 10.99 3.03
N ILE A 122 -7.11 10.11 3.94
CA ILE A 122 -6.71 8.70 3.98
C ILE A 122 -7.10 7.98 2.68
N ARG A 123 -8.35 8.15 2.24
CA ARG A 123 -8.86 7.58 1.00
C ARG A 123 -8.20 8.23 -0.23
N SER A 124 -8.02 9.55 -0.24
CA SER A 124 -7.36 10.27 -1.33
C SER A 124 -5.94 9.74 -1.58
N GLN A 125 -5.13 9.62 -0.53
CA GLN A 125 -3.78 9.06 -0.62
C GLN A 125 -3.78 7.61 -1.12
N THR A 126 -4.69 6.79 -0.60
CA THR A 126 -4.79 5.37 -0.96
C THR A 126 -5.19 5.19 -2.42
N LEU A 127 -6.24 5.88 -2.87
CA LEU A 127 -6.70 5.87 -4.26
C LEU A 127 -5.61 6.35 -5.21
N LYS A 128 -4.92 7.43 -4.87
CA LYS A 128 -3.81 7.96 -5.68
C LYS A 128 -2.68 6.93 -5.83
N ARG A 129 -2.29 6.26 -4.75
CA ARG A 129 -1.24 5.23 -4.79
C ARG A 129 -1.65 4.03 -5.66
N ILE A 130 -2.85 3.49 -5.48
CA ILE A 130 -3.33 2.33 -6.26
C ILE A 130 -3.53 2.72 -7.73
N ALA A 131 -4.02 3.92 -8.03
CA ALA A 131 -4.12 4.42 -9.40
C ALA A 131 -2.75 4.41 -10.10
N MET A 132 -1.69 4.82 -9.39
CA MET A 132 -0.33 4.77 -9.93
C MET A 132 0.16 3.34 -10.21
N GLU A 133 -0.24 2.35 -9.41
CA GLU A 133 0.03 0.93 -9.69
C GLU A 133 -0.67 0.46 -10.98
N TYR A 134 -1.94 0.79 -11.15
CA TYR A 134 -2.68 0.52 -12.40
C TYR A 134 -2.00 1.15 -13.62
N PHE A 135 -1.59 2.42 -13.52
CA PHE A 135 -0.87 3.11 -14.59
C PHE A 135 0.49 2.44 -14.90
N GLY A 136 1.20 1.99 -13.87
CA GLY A 136 2.45 1.22 -13.99
C GLY A 136 2.24 -0.09 -14.74
N ALA A 137 1.18 -0.82 -14.38
CA ALA A 137 0.74 -2.07 -15.00
C ALA A 137 0.16 -1.90 -16.41
N ALA A 138 0.06 -0.66 -16.93
CA ALA A 138 -0.58 -0.31 -18.21
C ALA A 138 -2.08 -0.64 -18.27
N ASP A 139 -2.72 -0.80 -17.13
CA ASP A 139 -4.18 -0.86 -17.00
C ASP A 139 -4.72 0.57 -16.83
N TYR A 140 -4.94 1.21 -17.96
CA TYR A 140 -5.37 2.61 -18.02
C TYR A 140 -6.85 2.80 -17.66
N GLU A 141 -7.67 1.77 -17.79
CA GLU A 141 -9.07 1.80 -17.40
C GLU A 141 -9.20 1.79 -15.88
N GLY A 142 -8.51 0.86 -15.21
CA GLY A 142 -8.42 0.82 -13.75
C GLY A 142 -7.85 2.11 -13.17
N PHE A 143 -6.82 2.67 -13.81
CA PHE A 143 -6.26 3.98 -13.43
C PHE A 143 -7.30 5.10 -13.48
N ARG A 144 -7.99 5.29 -14.61
CA ARG A 144 -8.99 6.37 -14.76
C ARG A 144 -10.14 6.22 -13.77
N ARG A 145 -10.67 5.00 -13.60
CA ARG A 145 -11.74 4.71 -12.64
C ARG A 145 -11.38 5.14 -11.22
N LEU A 146 -10.13 4.94 -10.78
CA LEU A 146 -9.69 5.40 -9.46
C LEU A 146 -9.45 6.91 -9.39
N VAL A 147 -9.00 7.54 -10.48
CA VAL A 147 -8.89 9.01 -10.53
C VAL A 147 -10.27 9.67 -10.45
N ASP A 148 -11.31 9.09 -11.06
CA ASP A 148 -12.67 9.60 -10.96
C ASP A 148 -13.19 9.54 -9.52
N LYS A 149 -12.89 8.47 -8.78
CA LYS A 149 -13.18 8.34 -7.34
C LYS A 149 -12.38 9.33 -6.48
N LEU A 150 -11.17 9.69 -6.91
CA LEU A 150 -10.30 10.64 -6.22
C LEU A 150 -10.79 12.10 -6.39
N ALA A 151 -11.37 12.43 -7.54
CA ALA A 151 -11.81 13.79 -7.88
C ALA A 151 -12.63 14.50 -6.79
N PRO A 152 -13.69 13.90 -6.20
CA PRO A 152 -14.47 14.56 -5.15
C PRO A 152 -13.72 14.75 -3.84
N LEU A 153 -12.65 13.98 -3.58
CA LEU A 153 -11.85 14.08 -2.35
C LEU A 153 -10.75 15.15 -2.45
N GLY A 154 -10.60 15.76 -3.63
CA GLY A 154 -9.44 16.60 -3.93
C GLY A 154 -8.16 15.79 -4.15
N GLY A 155 -7.10 16.47 -4.61
CA GLY A 155 -5.77 15.85 -4.78
C GLY A 155 -5.38 15.48 -6.21
N ILE A 156 -6.12 15.97 -7.22
CA ILE A 156 -5.68 15.88 -8.63
C ILE A 156 -4.70 17.02 -8.94
N ASP A 157 -3.41 16.74 -8.77
CA ASP A 157 -2.31 17.63 -9.15
C ASP A 157 -2.04 17.62 -10.67
N ALA A 158 -1.23 18.57 -11.15
CA ALA A 158 -0.89 18.70 -12.57
C ALA A 158 -0.23 17.43 -13.14
N GLY A 159 0.59 16.74 -12.34
CA GLY A 159 1.23 15.49 -12.74
C GLY A 159 0.22 14.36 -12.91
N LEU A 160 -0.83 14.31 -12.09
CA LEU A 160 -1.91 13.33 -12.24
C LEU A 160 -2.78 13.65 -13.47
N ARG A 161 -3.09 14.93 -13.74
CA ARG A 161 -3.81 15.35 -14.96
C ARG A 161 -3.07 14.96 -16.23
N ALA A 162 -1.76 15.16 -16.27
CA ALA A 162 -0.92 14.73 -17.39
C ALA A 162 -1.01 13.20 -17.62
N ARG A 163 -1.05 12.41 -16.55
CA ARG A 163 -1.22 10.95 -16.64
C ARG A 163 -2.61 10.53 -17.09
N VAL A 164 -3.67 11.24 -16.69
CA VAL A 164 -5.02 11.06 -17.24
C VAL A 164 -4.99 11.23 -18.75
N TRP A 165 -4.41 12.32 -19.25
CA TRP A 165 -4.28 12.53 -20.69
C TRP A 165 -3.49 11.41 -21.39
N LEU A 166 -2.33 11.04 -20.85
CA LEU A 166 -1.50 9.95 -21.39
C LEU A 166 -2.23 8.59 -21.40
N SER A 167 -3.13 8.36 -20.45
CA SER A 167 -3.90 7.11 -20.36
C SER A 167 -4.83 6.88 -21.57
N TYR A 168 -5.24 7.96 -22.27
CA TYR A 168 -6.03 7.89 -23.50
C TYR A 168 -5.15 7.73 -24.76
N ALA A 169 -3.84 7.89 -24.64
CA ALA A 169 -2.88 7.77 -25.74
C ALA A 169 -1.86 6.63 -25.49
N PRO A 170 -2.28 5.37 -25.32
CA PRO A 170 -1.39 4.27 -24.89
C PRO A 170 -0.20 4.00 -25.83
N ALA A 171 -0.31 4.35 -27.12
CA ALA A 171 0.78 4.24 -28.08
C ALA A 171 1.97 5.17 -27.74
N THR A 172 1.71 6.39 -27.27
CA THR A 172 2.76 7.36 -26.93
C THR A 172 3.50 6.95 -25.66
N VAL A 173 2.80 6.38 -24.68
CA VAL A 173 3.41 5.83 -23.45
C VAL A 173 4.30 4.63 -23.76
N ARG A 174 3.85 3.71 -24.63
CA ARG A 174 4.66 2.57 -25.07
C ARG A 174 5.93 3.03 -25.80
N LEU A 175 5.80 4.00 -26.71
CA LEU A 175 6.94 4.56 -27.44
C LEU A 175 7.94 5.24 -26.49
N ALA A 176 7.47 6.06 -25.55
CA ALA A 176 8.33 6.70 -24.56
C ALA A 176 9.04 5.69 -23.63
N ARG A 177 8.35 4.60 -23.23
CA ARG A 177 8.96 3.51 -22.46
C ARG A 177 9.99 2.74 -23.28
N ALA A 178 9.73 2.49 -24.57
CA ALA A 178 10.67 1.85 -25.47
C ALA A 178 11.93 2.69 -25.67
N ILE A 179 11.78 4.00 -25.93
CA ILE A 179 12.91 4.93 -26.07
C ILE A 179 13.75 4.97 -24.79
N ARG A 180 13.12 5.12 -23.61
CA ARG A 180 13.84 5.09 -22.32
C ARG A 180 14.47 3.74 -22.01
N GLY A 181 13.88 2.64 -22.46
CA GLY A 181 14.42 1.29 -22.34
C GLY A 181 15.65 1.07 -23.22
N ILE A 182 15.67 1.66 -24.41
CA ILE A 182 16.83 1.70 -25.32
C ILE A 182 17.95 2.60 -24.74
N SER A 183 17.60 3.68 -24.03
CA SER A 183 18.57 4.60 -23.42
C SER A 183 19.18 4.14 -22.09
N ARG A 184 18.80 2.98 -21.54
CA ARG A 184 19.53 2.37 -20.40
C ARG A 184 20.64 1.47 -20.97
N PRO A 185 21.92 1.90 -21.00
CA PRO A 185 23.00 1.00 -21.36
C PRO A 185 23.01 -0.16 -20.36
N GLY A 186 23.09 -1.39 -20.89
CA GLY A 186 23.20 -2.58 -20.09
C GLY A 186 24.41 -2.50 -19.17
N ASN A 187 24.18 -2.58 -17.86
CA ASN A 187 25.25 -2.92 -16.93
C ASN A 187 25.62 -4.39 -17.18
N PHE A 188 26.59 -4.61 -18.07
CA PHE A 188 27.46 -5.77 -17.98
C PHE A 188 28.29 -5.63 -16.71
N ARG A 189 27.99 -6.45 -15.69
CA ARG A 189 28.93 -7.09 -14.77
C ARG A 189 28.18 -7.99 -13.80
#